data_AF-A0A924QZS2-F1
#
_entry.id   AF-A0A924QZS2-F1
#
_cell.length_a   1.000
_cell.length_b   1.000
_cell.length_c   1.000
_cell.angle_alpha   90.00
_cell.angle_beta   90.00
_cell.angle_gamma   90.00
#
_symmetry.space_group_name_H-M   'P 1'
#
loop_
_entity.id
_entity.type
_entity.pdbx_description
1 polymer ?
#
loop_
_entity_poly.entity_id
_entity_poly.type
_entity_poly.pdbx_seq_one_letter_code
_entity_poly.pdbx_strand_id
1 'polypeptide(L)'
;MNAKPATLDDAINALRAEIDSLEIALSAKRMSYETLKGIAGGLQKEAVQKDGSKNPGEIIKTDSVIDDDGIIDLNELSDDIAAKKRTLVDEVKEVVVRFGSQEFNLGHVDAALKRQAVEVTGKSPKSRISVALVRLCRDEFLVRTFTGVGNVPNRYRVRATMSQPEISQALAQNPLPAESTDL
;
A
#
# COMPACT_ATOMS: atom_id res chain seq x y z
N MET A 1 -19.69 -0.97 60.46
CA MET A 1 -20.51 -0.07 59.62
C MET A 1 -20.90 -0.87 58.37
N ASN A 2 -22.16 -1.28 58.26
CA ASN A 2 -22.62 -2.06 57.11
C ASN A 2 -22.98 -1.10 55.97
N ALA A 3 -22.23 -1.16 54.87
CA ALA A 3 -22.54 -0.41 53.66
C ALA A 3 -23.89 -0.91 53.11
N LYS A 4 -24.82 0.01 52.87
CA LYS A 4 -26.11 -0.30 52.27
C LYS A 4 -25.86 -0.79 50.83
N PRO A 5 -26.37 -1.96 50.42
CA PRO A 5 -26.15 -2.45 49.06
C PRO A 5 -26.76 -1.48 48.05
N ALA A 6 -26.01 -1.19 46.98
CA ALA A 6 -26.46 -0.34 45.89
C ALA A 6 -27.77 -0.89 45.32
N THR A 7 -28.74 -0.02 45.12
CA THR A 7 -30.03 -0.43 44.56
C THR A 7 -29.91 -0.61 43.04
N LEU A 8 -30.84 -1.36 42.45
CA LEU A 8 -30.89 -1.54 41.00
C LEU A 8 -31.01 -0.19 40.27
N ASP A 9 -31.75 0.76 40.86
CA ASP A 9 -31.92 2.10 40.30
C ASP A 9 -30.61 2.90 40.29
N ASP A 10 -29.77 2.74 41.32
CA ASP A 10 -28.43 3.37 41.37
C ASP A 10 -27.53 2.83 40.25
N ALA A 11 -27.58 1.51 39.99
CA ALA A 11 -26.83 0.89 38.91
C ALA A 11 -27.33 1.34 37.52
N ILE A 12 -28.64 1.45 37.33
CA ILE A 12 -29.24 1.96 36.09
C ILE A 12 -28.83 3.41 35.83
N ASN A 13 -28.86 4.25 36.87
CA ASN A 13 -28.47 5.65 36.73
C ASN A 13 -26.97 5.81 36.45
N ALA A 14 -26.12 4.98 37.06
CA ALA A 14 -24.68 4.96 36.77
C ALA A 14 -24.40 4.57 35.30
N LEU A 15 -25.08 3.53 34.79
CA LEU A 15 -24.93 3.10 33.39
C LEU A 15 -25.40 4.18 32.41
N ARG A 16 -26.49 4.90 32.71
CA ARG A 16 -26.95 6.02 31.88
C ARG A 16 -25.92 7.14 31.82
N ALA A 17 -25.35 7.51 32.95
CA ALA A 17 -24.30 8.53 33.01
C ALA A 17 -23.04 8.12 32.22
N GLU A 18 -22.69 6.84 32.25
CA GLU A 18 -21.57 6.30 31.47
C GLU A 18 -21.85 6.34 29.96
N ILE A 19 -23.06 5.99 29.53
CA ILE A 19 -23.49 6.10 28.13
C ILE A 19 -23.40 7.56 27.66
N ASP A 20 -23.95 8.50 28.42
CA ASP A 20 -23.91 9.93 28.07
C ASP A 20 -22.46 10.44 27.94
N SER A 21 -21.56 10.01 28.83
CA SER A 21 -20.14 10.33 28.78
C SER A 21 -19.47 9.79 27.51
N LEU A 22 -19.79 8.54 27.13
CA LEU A 22 -19.27 7.90 25.93
C LEU A 22 -19.78 8.57 24.64
N GLU A 23 -21.03 9.03 24.61
CA GLU A 23 -21.60 9.76 23.48
C GLU A 23 -20.90 11.10 23.26
N ILE A 24 -20.63 11.83 24.34
CA ILE A 24 -19.85 13.09 24.30
C ILE A 24 -18.44 12.82 23.75
N ALA A 25 -17.76 11.78 24.25
CA ALA A 25 -16.42 11.42 23.79
C ALA A 25 -16.38 11.00 22.32
N LEU A 26 -17.40 10.27 21.85
CA LEU A 26 -17.53 9.86 20.46
C LEU A 26 -17.76 11.05 19.53
N SER A 27 -18.61 12.00 19.95
CA SER A 27 -18.86 13.25 19.22
C SER A 27 -17.57 14.07 19.06
N ALA A 28 -16.78 14.22 20.13
CA ALA A 28 -15.49 14.90 20.08
C ALA A 28 -14.51 14.24 19.10
N LYS A 29 -14.43 12.90 19.09
CA LYS A 29 -13.60 12.15 18.14
C LYS A 29 -14.05 12.35 16.68
N ARG A 30 -15.36 12.39 16.43
CA ARG A 30 -15.91 12.64 15.08
C ARG A 30 -15.55 14.03 14.57
N MET A 31 -15.66 15.05 15.42
CA MET A 31 -15.24 16.42 15.05
C MET A 31 -13.75 16.47 14.68
N SER A 32 -12.88 15.87 15.51
CA SER A 32 -11.44 15.81 15.23
C SER A 32 -11.11 15.12 13.90
N TYR A 33 -11.81 14.03 13.57
CA TYR A 33 -11.63 13.34 12.29
C TYR A 33 -11.99 14.20 11.08
N GLU A 34 -13.12 14.92 11.12
CA GLU A 34 -13.50 15.82 10.01
C GLU A 34 -12.53 16.99 9.86
N THR A 35 -11.97 17.52 10.97
CA THR A 35 -10.90 18.54 10.90
C THR A 35 -9.65 18.00 10.19
N LEU A 36 -9.18 16.80 10.57
CA LEU A 36 -8.00 16.18 9.94
C LEU A 36 -8.23 15.86 8.46
N LYS A 37 -9.44 15.41 8.11
CA LYS A 37 -9.83 15.13 6.73
C LYS A 37 -9.89 16.40 5.87
N GLY A 38 -10.31 17.54 6.43
CA GLY A 38 -10.26 18.84 5.77
C GLY A 38 -8.83 19.29 5.47
N ILE A 39 -7.91 19.13 6.43
CA ILE A 39 -6.48 19.46 6.27
C ILE A 39 -5.85 18.57 5.19
N ALA A 40 -6.10 17.26 5.22
CA ALA A 40 -5.57 16.32 4.23
C ALA A 40 -6.08 16.60 2.80
N GLY A 41 -7.32 17.08 2.66
CA GLY A 41 -7.90 17.47 1.38
C GLY A 41 -7.30 18.76 0.79
N GLY A 42 -6.76 19.66 1.64
CA GLY A 42 -6.08 20.88 1.20
C GLY A 42 -4.72 20.63 0.56
N LEU A 43 -3.96 19.67 1.08
CA LEU A 43 -2.60 19.34 0.61
C LEU A 43 -2.58 18.70 -0.79
N GLN A 44 -3.69 18.19 -1.31
CA GLN A 44 -3.75 17.64 -2.67
C GLN A 44 -3.94 18.70 -3.78
N LYS A 45 -4.26 19.95 -3.43
CA LYS A 45 -4.55 21.00 -4.42
C LYS A 45 -3.35 21.87 -4.83
N GLU A 46 -2.20 21.76 -4.15
CA GLU A 46 -1.00 22.54 -4.49
C GLU A 46 0.01 21.78 -5.37
N ALA A 47 -0.24 20.51 -5.71
CA ALA A 47 0.72 19.67 -6.45
C ALA A 47 0.45 19.54 -7.97
N VAL A 48 -0.36 20.42 -8.58
CA VAL A 48 -0.67 20.35 -10.02
C VAL A 48 -0.37 21.69 -10.71
N GLN A 49 0.92 22.01 -10.88
CA GLN A 49 1.40 22.84 -11.99
C GLN A 49 2.93 22.79 -12.05
N LYS A 50 3.43 22.17 -13.14
CA LYS A 50 4.80 22.15 -13.71
C LYS A 50 5.20 20.70 -14.00
N ASP A 51 5.90 20.36 -15.05
CA ASP A 51 6.07 20.91 -16.40
C ASP A 51 6.70 19.75 -17.19
N GLY A 52 6.52 19.71 -18.51
CA GLY A 52 7.06 18.62 -19.33
C GLY A 52 8.58 18.69 -19.46
N SER A 53 9.27 17.54 -19.45
CA SER A 53 10.58 17.41 -20.11
C SER A 53 10.99 15.94 -20.30
N LYS A 54 11.85 15.74 -21.31
CA LYS A 54 12.25 14.49 -21.95
C LYS A 54 13.38 13.76 -21.20
N ASN A 55 13.39 12.44 -21.29
CA ASN A 55 14.54 11.53 -21.03
C ASN A 55 15.81 12.00 -21.78
N PRO A 56 17.05 11.82 -21.26
CA PRO A 56 17.69 10.49 -21.20
C PRO A 56 18.71 10.28 -20.05
N GLY A 57 19.15 9.02 -19.81
CA GLY A 57 20.45 8.78 -19.17
C GLY A 57 20.49 7.66 -18.13
N GLU A 58 20.56 6.42 -18.60
CA GLU A 58 20.88 5.22 -17.83
C GLU A 58 22.40 5.15 -17.59
N ILE A 59 22.86 5.20 -16.33
CA ILE A 59 24.27 4.99 -15.97
C ILE A 59 24.38 3.61 -15.32
N ILE A 60 24.84 2.66 -16.12
CA ILE A 60 25.18 1.30 -15.73
C ILE A 60 26.46 1.37 -14.88
N LYS A 61 26.40 0.92 -13.62
CA LYS A 61 27.60 0.64 -12.83
C LYS A 61 28.10 -0.75 -13.18
N THR A 62 29.06 -0.82 -14.09
CA THR A 62 29.84 -2.03 -14.38
C THR A 62 31.09 -2.04 -13.50
N ASP A 63 30.95 -2.50 -12.25
CA ASP A 63 32.12 -3.03 -11.56
C ASP A 63 32.27 -4.49 -12.02
N SER A 64 33.45 -4.79 -12.60
CA SER A 64 34.00 -6.14 -12.89
C SER A 64 33.48 -6.94 -14.11
N VAL A 65 33.57 -6.40 -15.33
CA VAL A 65 33.56 -7.19 -16.60
C VAL A 65 34.53 -6.61 -17.64
N ILE A 66 35.66 -6.05 -17.21
CA ILE A 66 36.68 -5.53 -18.13
C ILE A 66 37.98 -6.25 -17.80
N ASP A 67 38.41 -7.14 -18.69
CA ASP A 67 39.74 -7.71 -18.67
C ASP A 67 40.78 -6.63 -19.02
N ASP A 68 42.03 -6.84 -18.61
CA ASP A 68 43.15 -5.87 -18.68
C ASP A 68 43.45 -5.34 -20.10
N ASP A 69 42.89 -5.99 -21.14
CA ASP A 69 43.00 -5.60 -22.55
C ASP A 69 41.88 -4.64 -23.02
N GLY A 70 40.92 -4.28 -22.15
CA GLY A 70 39.81 -3.38 -22.47
C GLY A 70 38.76 -3.98 -23.43
N ILE A 71 38.81 -5.29 -23.67
CA ILE A 71 37.85 -6.01 -24.52
C ILE A 71 36.73 -6.56 -23.64
N ILE A 72 35.50 -6.13 -23.90
CA ILE A 72 34.30 -6.68 -23.28
C ILE A 72 33.97 -7.99 -24.03
N ASP A 73 34.11 -9.15 -23.37
CA ASP A 73 33.72 -10.43 -23.98
C ASP A 73 32.20 -10.58 -23.98
N LEU A 74 31.58 -10.22 -25.10
CA LEU A 74 30.13 -10.28 -25.31
C LEU A 74 29.60 -11.73 -25.38
N ASN A 75 30.46 -12.75 -25.44
CA ASN A 75 30.04 -14.15 -25.44
C ASN A 75 29.82 -14.72 -24.03
N GLU A 76 30.28 -14.02 -22.98
CA GLU A 76 30.12 -14.44 -21.58
C GLU A 76 28.90 -13.78 -20.90
N LEU A 77 28.22 -12.85 -21.58
CA LEU A 77 26.84 -12.48 -21.25
C LEU A 77 25.90 -13.64 -21.64
N SER A 78 25.97 -14.73 -20.88
CA SER A 78 24.99 -15.81 -20.94
C SER A 78 23.57 -15.25 -20.82
N ASP A 79 22.72 -15.58 -21.79
CA ASP A 79 21.29 -15.27 -21.91
C ASP A 79 20.39 -15.79 -20.75
N ASP A 80 20.99 -16.20 -19.62
CA ASP A 80 20.35 -16.94 -18.54
C ASP A 80 19.53 -16.08 -17.56
N ILE A 81 19.53 -14.76 -17.73
CA ILE A 81 18.44 -13.94 -17.17
C ILE A 81 17.33 -13.89 -18.23
N ALA A 82 16.70 -15.04 -18.48
CA ALA A 82 15.42 -15.07 -19.18
C ALA A 82 14.47 -14.17 -18.38
N ALA A 83 14.33 -12.92 -18.83
CA ALA A 83 13.55 -11.88 -18.18
C ALA A 83 12.14 -12.44 -17.97
N LYS A 84 11.89 -12.96 -16.76
CA LYS A 84 10.66 -13.65 -16.44
C LYS A 84 9.56 -12.64 -16.66
N LYS A 85 8.74 -12.86 -17.69
CA LYS A 85 7.66 -11.93 -18.07
C LYS A 85 6.85 -11.66 -16.80
N ARG A 86 6.95 -10.42 -16.30
CA ARG A 86 6.27 -10.03 -15.06
C ARG A 86 4.78 -10.29 -15.23
N THR A 87 4.23 -11.08 -14.33
CA THR A 87 2.80 -11.38 -14.37
C THR A 87 2.03 -10.27 -13.68
N LEU A 88 0.74 -10.12 -14.00
CA LEU A 88 -0.12 -9.19 -13.28
C LEU A 88 -0.12 -9.43 -11.76
N VAL A 89 0.07 -10.68 -11.32
CA VAL A 89 0.17 -11.00 -9.89
C VAL A 89 1.41 -10.38 -9.28
N ASP A 90 2.54 -10.40 -9.99
CA ASP A 90 3.80 -9.79 -9.55
C ASP A 90 3.67 -8.26 -9.48
N GLU A 91 3.08 -7.64 -10.49
CA GLU A 91 2.81 -6.18 -10.52
C GLU A 91 1.90 -5.76 -9.36
N VAL A 92 0.81 -6.49 -9.13
CA VAL A 92 -0.10 -6.24 -8.01
C VAL A 92 0.63 -6.42 -6.67
N LYS A 93 1.47 -7.45 -6.56
CA LYS A 93 2.26 -7.71 -5.35
C LYS A 93 3.21 -6.53 -5.06
N GLU A 94 3.91 -6.03 -6.08
CA GLU A 94 4.83 -4.90 -5.95
C GLU A 94 4.09 -3.63 -5.46
N VAL A 95 2.97 -3.30 -6.08
CA VAL A 95 2.11 -2.19 -5.66
C VAL A 95 1.65 -2.34 -4.21
N VAL A 96 1.26 -3.56 -3.84
CA VAL A 96 0.71 -3.86 -2.52
C VAL A 96 1.74 -3.72 -1.40
N VAL A 97 3.01 -4.10 -1.65
CA VAL A 97 4.12 -3.92 -0.70
C VAL A 97 4.30 -2.44 -0.35
N ARG A 98 4.09 -1.54 -1.32
CA ARG A 98 4.24 -0.09 -1.12
C ARG A 98 3.20 0.51 -0.16
N PHE A 99 2.06 -0.15 0.04
CA PHE A 99 1.10 0.28 1.06
C PHE A 99 1.56 -0.06 2.49
N GLY A 100 2.55 -0.94 2.65
CA GLY A 100 3.10 -1.33 3.95
C GLY A 100 2.04 -1.93 4.87
N SER A 101 1.90 -1.35 6.06
CA SER A 101 0.94 -1.78 7.09
C SER A 101 -0.47 -1.19 6.92
N GLN A 102 -0.68 -0.34 5.91
CA GLN A 102 -1.97 0.31 5.69
C GLN A 102 -3.00 -0.67 5.10
N GLU A 103 -4.27 -0.46 5.42
CA GLU A 103 -5.35 -1.19 4.74
C GLU A 103 -5.63 -0.56 3.39
N PHE A 104 -5.89 -1.40 2.39
CA PHE A 104 -6.22 -0.94 1.05
C PHE A 104 -7.38 -1.74 0.46
N ASN A 105 -8.00 -1.17 -0.57
CA ASN A 105 -9.08 -1.81 -1.33
C ASN A 105 -8.67 -1.99 -2.80
N LEU A 106 -9.54 -2.63 -3.58
CA LEU A 106 -9.34 -2.84 -5.02
C LEU A 106 -9.08 -1.53 -5.80
N GLY A 107 -9.79 -0.46 -5.44
CA GLY A 107 -9.67 0.84 -6.10
C GLY A 107 -8.31 1.50 -5.87
N HIS A 108 -7.72 1.34 -4.68
CA HIS A 108 -6.38 1.84 -4.38
C HIS A 108 -5.33 1.14 -5.25
N VAL A 109 -5.44 -0.19 -5.43
CA VAL A 109 -4.53 -0.97 -6.27
C VAL A 109 -4.67 -0.58 -7.74
N ASP A 110 -5.89 -0.44 -8.25
CA ASP A 110 -6.15 0.02 -9.63
C ASP A 110 -5.56 1.42 -9.88
N ALA A 111 -5.75 2.35 -8.95
CA ALA A 111 -5.17 3.69 -9.05
C ALA A 111 -3.64 3.67 -9.02
N ALA A 112 -3.02 2.81 -8.20
CA ALA A 112 -1.58 2.69 -8.11
C ALA A 112 -0.94 2.04 -9.35
N LEU A 113 -1.56 0.99 -9.91
CA LEU A 113 -1.12 0.39 -11.19
C LEU A 113 -1.15 1.40 -12.34
N LYS A 114 -2.20 2.22 -12.41
CA LYS A 114 -2.30 3.30 -13.41
C LYS A 114 -1.20 4.34 -13.26
N ARG A 115 -0.82 4.70 -12.02
CA ARG A 115 0.30 5.62 -11.76
C ARG A 115 1.65 5.03 -12.18
N GLN A 116 1.79 3.72 -12.19
CA GLN A 116 3.00 3.03 -12.67
C GLN A 116 2.96 2.75 -14.18
N ALA A 117 1.99 3.31 -14.92
CA ALA A 117 1.76 3.05 -16.34
C ALA A 117 1.54 1.55 -16.68
N VAL A 118 1.13 0.74 -15.70
CA VAL A 118 0.78 -0.67 -15.92
C VAL A 118 -0.69 -0.76 -16.30
N GLU A 119 -0.97 -0.90 -17.60
CA GLU A 119 -2.32 -1.06 -18.09
C GLU A 119 -2.79 -2.53 -18.01
N VAL A 120 -3.82 -2.77 -17.20
CA VAL A 120 -4.42 -4.10 -17.09
C VAL A 120 -5.37 -4.34 -18.26
N THR A 121 -4.92 -5.07 -19.27
CA THR A 121 -5.71 -5.36 -20.47
C THR A 121 -6.88 -6.33 -20.21
N GLY A 122 -7.94 -6.25 -21.03
CA GLY A 122 -9.05 -7.22 -21.06
C GLY A 122 -10.43 -6.64 -20.70
N LYS A 123 -11.47 -7.50 -20.78
CA LYS A 123 -12.89 -7.10 -20.64
C LYS A 123 -13.23 -6.45 -19.29
N SER A 124 -12.53 -6.81 -18.22
CA SER A 124 -12.76 -6.27 -16.87
C SER A 124 -11.44 -6.19 -16.10
N PRO A 125 -10.71 -5.05 -16.19
CA PRO A 125 -9.46 -4.84 -15.48
C PRO A 125 -9.59 -5.06 -13.95
N LYS A 126 -10.65 -4.48 -13.37
CA LYS A 126 -10.96 -4.62 -11.93
C LYS A 126 -11.18 -6.06 -11.50
N SER A 127 -11.86 -6.87 -12.32
CA SER A 127 -12.05 -8.29 -12.03
C SER A 127 -10.72 -9.06 -12.01
N ARG A 128 -9.82 -8.77 -12.96
CA ARG A 128 -8.48 -9.40 -13.00
C ARG A 128 -7.63 -9.04 -11.77
N ILE A 129 -7.65 -7.77 -11.36
CA ILE A 129 -6.97 -7.34 -10.13
C ILE A 129 -7.57 -8.03 -8.90
N SER A 130 -8.90 -8.16 -8.85
CA SER A 130 -9.58 -8.87 -7.76
C SER A 130 -9.14 -10.33 -7.67
N VAL A 131 -9.03 -11.02 -8.80
CA VAL A 131 -8.49 -12.39 -8.86
C VAL A 131 -7.04 -12.45 -8.40
N ALA A 132 -6.20 -11.49 -8.78
CA ALA A 132 -4.81 -11.41 -8.31
C ALA A 132 -4.74 -11.24 -6.78
N LEU A 133 -5.56 -10.36 -6.20
CA LEU A 133 -5.63 -10.19 -4.73
C LEU A 133 -6.09 -11.47 -4.02
N VAL A 134 -7.06 -12.20 -4.58
CA VAL A 134 -7.50 -13.49 -4.03
C VAL A 134 -6.38 -14.52 -4.07
N ARG A 135 -5.58 -14.56 -5.14
CA ARG A 135 -4.39 -15.43 -5.20
C ARG A 135 -3.38 -15.07 -4.13
N LEU A 136 -3.04 -13.79 -3.98
CA LEU A 136 -2.13 -13.34 -2.93
C LEU A 136 -2.64 -13.62 -1.51
N CYS A 137 -3.97 -13.65 -1.31
CA CYS A 137 -4.54 -14.10 -0.02
C CYS A 137 -4.37 -15.60 0.19
N ARG A 138 -4.55 -16.41 -0.88
CA ARG A 138 -4.34 -17.87 -0.83
C ARG A 138 -2.88 -18.22 -0.57
N ASP A 139 -1.97 -17.44 -1.12
CA ASP A 139 -0.51 -17.57 -0.91
C ASP A 139 -0.06 -16.98 0.43
N GLU A 140 -1.02 -16.63 1.31
CA GLU A 140 -0.79 -16.07 2.64
C GLU A 140 0.02 -14.75 2.68
N PHE A 141 0.23 -14.11 1.53
CA PHE A 141 0.90 -12.83 1.41
C PHE A 141 0.01 -11.67 1.87
N LEU A 142 -1.30 -11.80 1.60
CA LEU A 142 -2.32 -10.85 2.02
C LEU A 142 -3.28 -11.47 3.02
N VAL A 143 -3.80 -10.63 3.91
CA VAL A 143 -4.94 -10.96 4.76
C VAL A 143 -6.09 -10.03 4.41
N ARG A 144 -7.26 -10.61 4.18
CA ARG A 144 -8.51 -9.84 4.07
C ARG A 144 -8.93 -9.42 5.48
N THR A 145 -8.86 -8.12 5.76
CA THR A 145 -9.22 -7.56 7.07
C THR A 145 -10.71 -7.25 7.17
N PHE A 146 -11.36 -6.98 6.04
CA PHE A 146 -12.79 -6.67 5.99
C PHE A 146 -13.45 -7.29 4.76
N THR A 147 -14.57 -7.98 4.98
CA THR A 147 -15.45 -8.48 3.92
C THR A 147 -16.56 -7.46 3.70
N GLY A 148 -16.50 -6.79 2.56
CA GLY A 148 -17.51 -5.83 2.13
C GLY A 148 -18.82 -6.48 1.74
N VAL A 149 -19.92 -5.75 1.96
CA VAL A 149 -21.28 -6.17 1.61
C VAL A 149 -21.92 -5.07 0.76
N GLY A 150 -22.62 -5.45 -0.31
CA GLY A 150 -23.26 -4.52 -1.24
C GLY A 150 -22.23 -3.63 -1.94
N ASN A 151 -22.36 -2.31 -1.78
CA ASN A 151 -21.48 -1.31 -2.40
C ASN A 151 -20.19 -1.06 -1.61
N VAL A 152 -20.02 -1.69 -0.44
CA VAL A 152 -18.81 -1.51 0.37
C VAL A 152 -17.72 -2.46 -0.15
N PRO A 153 -16.53 -1.98 -0.53
CA PRO A 153 -15.47 -2.85 -1.05
C PRO A 153 -14.76 -3.62 0.07
N ASN A 154 -14.23 -4.80 -0.29
CA ASN A 154 -13.33 -5.57 0.58
C ASN A 154 -12.06 -4.76 0.90
N ARG A 155 -11.52 -4.96 2.11
CA ARG A 155 -10.23 -4.40 2.53
C ARG A 155 -9.23 -5.51 2.81
N TYR A 156 -7.98 -5.20 2.48
CA TYR A 156 -6.85 -6.09 2.56
C TYR A 156 -5.69 -5.37 3.23
N ARG A 157 -4.79 -6.14 3.83
CA ARG A 157 -3.54 -5.68 4.41
C ARG A 157 -2.44 -6.72 4.13
N VAL A 158 -1.21 -6.26 3.95
CA VAL A 158 -0.03 -7.15 3.86
C VAL A 158 0.13 -7.91 5.17
N ARG A 159 0.31 -9.23 5.09
CA ARG A 159 0.53 -10.03 6.29
C ARG A 159 1.89 -9.64 6.88
N ALA A 160 1.90 -9.22 8.14
CA ALA A 160 3.10 -8.75 8.84
C ALA A 160 4.16 -9.85 9.12
N THR A 161 4.02 -11.04 8.54
CA THR A 161 4.96 -12.16 8.71
C THR A 161 6.28 -11.92 8.00
N MET A 162 6.37 -10.98 7.05
CA MET A 162 7.65 -10.53 6.55
C MET A 162 8.31 -9.66 7.62
N SER A 163 9.23 -10.26 8.37
CA SER A 163 10.21 -9.54 9.16
C SER A 163 10.84 -8.44 8.28
N GLN A 164 10.91 -7.21 8.79
CA GLN A 164 11.52 -6.04 8.16
C GLN A 164 12.74 -6.30 7.23
N PRO A 165 13.70 -7.20 7.54
CA PRO A 165 14.81 -7.51 6.63
C PRO A 165 14.40 -7.93 5.21
N GLU A 166 13.34 -8.72 5.03
CA GLU A 166 12.95 -9.21 3.70
C GLU A 166 12.30 -8.10 2.85
N ILE A 167 11.56 -7.19 3.49
CA ILE A 167 10.97 -6.02 2.84
C ILE A 167 12.09 -5.07 2.38
N SER A 168 13.10 -4.85 3.23
CA SER A 168 14.30 -4.08 2.88
C SER A 168 15.09 -4.75 1.76
N GLN A 169 15.15 -6.08 1.71
CA GLN A 169 15.86 -6.81 0.65
C GLN A 169 15.11 -6.74 -0.69
N ALA A 170 13.77 -6.83 -0.69
CA ALA A 170 12.96 -6.65 -1.88
C ALA A 170 13.00 -5.20 -2.42
N LEU A 171 13.05 -4.20 -1.53
CA LEU A 171 13.25 -2.79 -1.89
C LEU A 171 14.69 -2.51 -2.35
N ALA A 172 15.69 -3.19 -1.80
CA ALA A 172 17.08 -3.06 -2.23
C ALA A 172 17.33 -3.67 -3.62
N GLN A 173 16.55 -4.69 -4.01
CA GLN A 173 16.63 -5.30 -5.34
C GLN A 173 15.92 -4.48 -6.44
N ASN A 174 15.09 -3.50 -6.08
CA ASN A 174 14.50 -2.53 -7.00
C ASN A 174 14.48 -1.14 -6.34
N PRO A 175 15.64 -0.45 -6.29
CA PRO A 175 15.69 0.88 -5.72
C PRO A 175 14.74 1.79 -6.51
N LEU A 176 13.94 2.56 -5.78
CA LEU A 176 13.10 3.61 -6.37
C LEU A 176 14.00 4.50 -7.24
N PRO A 177 13.58 4.88 -8.46
CA PRO A 177 14.30 5.89 -9.22
C PRO A 177 14.37 7.13 -8.33
N ALA A 178 15.60 7.49 -7.93
CA ALA A 178 15.82 8.66 -7.09
C ALA A 178 15.14 9.84 -7.78
N GLU A 179 14.29 10.55 -7.06
CA GLU A 179 13.71 11.79 -7.55
C GLU A 179 14.88 12.75 -7.81
N SER A 180 15.29 12.86 -9.08
CA SER A 180 16.36 13.74 -9.54
C SER A 180 15.96 15.17 -9.20
N THR A 181 16.47 15.63 -8.06
CA THR A 181 16.32 17.01 -7.59
C THR A 181 17.42 17.81 -8.28
N ASP A 182 17.26 18.09 -9.57
CA ASP A 182 18.15 19.02 -10.28
C ASP A 182 17.70 20.46 -9.99
N LEU A 183 18.61 21.23 -9.37
CA LEU A 183 18.53 22.67 -9.09
C LEU A 183 19.51 23.42 -10.01
#